data_AF-A0A952BH40-F1
#
_entry.id   AF-A0A952BH40-F1
#
_cell.length_a   1.000
_cell.length_b   1.000
_cell.length_c   1.000
_cell.angle_alpha   90.00
_cell.angle_beta   90.00
_cell.angle_gamma   90.00
#
_symmetry.space_group_name_H-M   'P 1'
#
loop_
_entity.id
_entity.type
_entity.pdbx_description
1 polymer ?
#
loop_
_entity_poly.entity_id
_entity_poly.type
_entity_poly.pdbx_seq_one_letter_code
_entity_poly.pdbx_strand_id
1 'polypeptide(L)'
;MPNLSAQAAAIPSMDELIFDKEKLREPQPFQVDSLDKANWAVCKIIQAERRIQERNQIADTYKQKINEWLRQSNQEDKKSIDFLTSLLRPFVEQEVAKQKRIRNIKLLGATVGLRKQPEKIEIIDIDLALGFCEENHPEALIIKKELSKTDLKKLYGKGEIIPGVLIVRNASEFYIKSDDGNDSGNQ
;
A
#
# COMPACT_ATOMS: atom_id res chain seq x y z
N MET A 1 -71.73 52.85 -39.21
CA MET A 1 -70.47 52.42 -39.87
C MET A 1 -69.35 53.21 -39.23
N PRO A 2 -68.38 52.56 -38.55
CA PRO A 2 -67.41 51.67 -39.20
C PRO A 2 -67.26 50.29 -38.53
N ASN A 3 -66.66 49.39 -39.31
CA ASN A 3 -66.36 47.99 -39.05
C ASN A 3 -64.90 47.90 -38.55
N LEU A 4 -64.63 47.19 -37.45
CA LEU A 4 -63.28 46.73 -37.10
C LEU A 4 -63.30 45.22 -36.89
N SER A 5 -63.25 44.52 -38.00
CA SER A 5 -62.67 43.19 -38.09
C SER A 5 -61.16 43.24 -37.82
N ALA A 6 -60.68 42.20 -37.13
CA ALA A 6 -59.29 41.75 -36.99
C ALA A 6 -58.41 42.50 -35.97
N GLN A 7 -58.17 41.87 -34.82
CA GLN A 7 -56.91 41.12 -34.62
C GLN A 7 -57.09 40.22 -33.39
N ALA A 8 -57.37 38.94 -33.60
CA ALA A 8 -57.17 37.93 -32.56
C ALA A 8 -55.65 37.77 -32.39
N ALA A 9 -55.07 38.52 -31.45
CA ALA A 9 -53.71 38.24 -31.00
C ALA A 9 -53.74 36.87 -30.32
N ALA A 10 -53.20 35.86 -30.99
CA ALA A 10 -53.01 34.54 -30.43
C ALA A 10 -52.17 34.67 -29.16
N ILE A 11 -52.81 34.50 -28.01
CA ILE A 11 -52.13 34.39 -26.72
C ILE A 11 -51.29 33.11 -26.82
N PRO A 12 -49.95 33.17 -26.67
CA PRO A 12 -49.13 31.97 -26.70
C PRO A 12 -49.64 30.99 -25.64
N SER A 13 -49.74 29.72 -26.02
CA SER A 13 -50.26 28.65 -25.15
C SER A 13 -49.47 28.61 -23.84
N MET A 14 -50.13 28.29 -22.74
CA MET A 14 -49.47 28.14 -21.43
C MET A 14 -48.32 27.12 -21.51
N ASP A 15 -48.43 26.09 -22.36
CA ASP A 15 -47.34 25.16 -22.66
C ASP A 15 -46.13 25.86 -23.31
N GLU A 16 -46.35 26.81 -24.21
CA GLU A 16 -45.29 27.55 -24.90
C GLU A 16 -44.53 28.49 -23.95
N LEU A 17 -45.22 29.06 -22.94
CA LEU A 17 -44.61 29.91 -21.92
C LEU A 17 -43.85 29.12 -20.84
N ILE A 18 -44.29 27.89 -20.57
CA ILE A 18 -43.65 26.99 -19.59
C ILE A 18 -42.38 26.37 -20.19
N PHE A 19 -42.40 26.01 -21.48
CA PHE A 19 -41.27 25.37 -22.15
C PHE A 19 -40.08 26.28 -22.48
N ASP A 20 -40.22 27.62 -22.41
CA ASP A 20 -39.14 28.56 -22.72
C ASP A 20 -38.22 28.88 -21.51
N LYS A 21 -38.66 28.56 -20.29
CA LYS A 21 -37.85 28.81 -19.06
C LYS A 21 -36.92 27.65 -18.67
N GLU A 22 -37.11 26.48 -19.28
CA GLU A 22 -36.40 25.24 -18.94
C GLU A 22 -35.38 24.80 -19.99
N LYS A 23 -35.21 25.58 -21.07
CA LYS A 23 -34.10 25.39 -22.00
C LYS A 23 -32.77 25.75 -21.32
N LEU A 24 -32.08 24.69 -20.88
CA LEU A 24 -30.64 24.50 -21.05
C LEU A 24 -29.73 25.42 -20.22
N ARG A 25 -29.90 25.45 -18.90
CA ARG A 25 -28.74 25.71 -18.04
C ARG A 25 -28.05 24.37 -17.79
N GLU A 26 -27.15 23.99 -18.69
CA GLU A 26 -26.17 22.96 -18.35
C GLU A 26 -25.51 23.38 -17.02
N PRO A 27 -25.46 22.49 -16.01
CA PRO A 27 -24.83 22.83 -14.74
C PRO A 27 -23.37 23.18 -15.00
N GLN A 28 -23.06 24.47 -14.99
CA GLN A 28 -21.70 24.97 -15.12
C GLN A 28 -20.84 24.28 -14.06
N PRO A 29 -19.68 23.73 -14.42
CA PRO A 29 -18.79 23.09 -13.45
C PRO A 29 -18.40 24.13 -12.39
N PHE A 30 -18.32 23.70 -11.13
CA PHE A 30 -17.91 24.59 -10.05
C PHE A 30 -16.45 25.01 -10.26
N GLN A 31 -16.22 26.31 -10.45
CA GLN A 31 -14.90 26.90 -10.60
C GLN A 31 -14.52 27.70 -9.34
N VAL A 32 -13.24 27.60 -8.97
CA VAL A 32 -12.65 28.24 -7.79
C VAL A 32 -11.92 29.51 -8.23
N ASP A 33 -12.67 30.61 -8.28
CA ASP A 33 -12.21 31.89 -8.85
C ASP A 33 -12.01 32.99 -7.79
N SER A 34 -12.32 32.67 -6.53
CA SER A 34 -12.16 33.59 -5.38
C SER A 34 -11.45 32.87 -4.23
N LEU A 35 -10.75 33.65 -3.41
CA LEU A 35 -10.09 33.19 -2.21
C LEU A 35 -11.07 32.47 -1.26
N ASP A 36 -12.30 32.95 -1.14
CA ASP A 36 -13.34 32.30 -0.32
C ASP A 36 -13.70 30.90 -0.85
N LYS A 37 -13.79 30.75 -2.17
CA LYS A 37 -14.04 29.46 -2.82
C LYS A 37 -12.86 28.51 -2.63
N ALA A 38 -11.63 29.03 -2.65
CA ALA A 38 -10.42 28.25 -2.41
C ALA A 38 -10.36 27.77 -0.95
N ASN A 39 -10.65 28.65 0.00
CA ASN A 39 -10.73 28.31 1.41
C ASN A 39 -11.80 27.23 1.67
N TRP A 40 -12.99 27.38 1.06
CA TRP A 40 -14.02 26.34 1.11
C TRP A 40 -13.52 24.99 0.56
N ALA A 41 -12.83 24.99 -0.59
CA ALA A 41 -12.30 23.78 -1.18
C ALA A 41 -11.26 23.09 -0.27
N VAL A 42 -10.34 23.86 0.32
CA VAL A 42 -9.36 23.34 1.30
C VAL A 42 -10.08 22.75 2.52
N CYS A 43 -11.05 23.45 3.11
CA CYS A 43 -11.83 22.91 4.22
C CYS A 43 -12.54 21.61 3.87
N LYS A 44 -13.06 21.48 2.63
CA LYS A 44 -13.71 20.24 2.17
C LYS A 44 -12.73 19.09 2.00
N ILE A 45 -11.51 19.38 1.52
CA ILE A 45 -10.43 18.39 1.39
C ILE A 45 -10.03 17.89 2.78
N ILE A 46 -9.73 18.77 3.73
CA ILE A 46 -9.37 18.40 5.11
C ILE A 46 -10.48 17.56 5.76
N GLN A 47 -11.75 17.94 5.59
CA GLN A 47 -12.87 17.15 6.09
C GLN A 47 -12.95 15.76 5.44
N ALA A 48 -12.61 15.64 4.15
CA ALA A 48 -12.58 14.36 3.46
C ALA A 48 -11.42 13.48 3.95
N GLU A 49 -10.23 14.06 4.12
CA GLU A 49 -9.05 13.38 4.68
C GLU A 49 -9.33 12.84 6.08
N ARG A 50 -9.94 13.65 6.95
CA ARG A 50 -10.36 13.21 8.29
C ARG A 50 -11.32 12.02 8.23
N ARG A 51 -12.34 12.07 7.37
CA ARG A 51 -13.27 10.93 7.20
C ARG A 51 -12.57 9.68 6.69
N ILE A 52 -11.58 9.83 5.80
CA ILE A 52 -10.78 8.71 5.30
C ILE A 52 -9.95 8.12 6.45
N GLN A 53 -9.28 8.95 7.24
CA GLN A 53 -8.49 8.52 8.38
C GLN A 53 -9.34 7.80 9.43
N GLU A 54 -10.51 8.33 9.80
CA GLU A 54 -11.44 7.70 10.74
C GLU A 54 -11.89 6.31 10.23
N ARG A 55 -12.23 6.20 8.94
CA ARG A 55 -12.58 4.90 8.32
C ARG A 55 -11.42 3.92 8.32
N ASN A 56 -10.20 4.39 8.05
CA ASN A 56 -9.00 3.55 8.08
C ASN A 56 -8.70 3.04 9.49
N GLN A 57 -8.80 3.89 10.51
CA GLN A 57 -8.63 3.49 11.92
C GLN A 57 -9.65 2.42 12.33
N ILE A 58 -10.91 2.59 11.94
CA ILE A 58 -11.97 1.61 12.18
C ILE A 58 -11.63 0.29 11.47
N ALA A 59 -11.25 0.34 10.20
CA ALA A 59 -10.90 -0.84 9.42
C ALA A 59 -9.71 -1.60 10.02
N ASP A 60 -8.67 -0.89 10.46
CA ASP A 60 -7.48 -1.50 11.07
C ASP A 60 -7.80 -2.11 12.43
N THR A 61 -8.67 -1.48 13.21
CA THR A 61 -9.18 -2.07 14.47
C THR A 61 -9.91 -3.40 14.20
N TYR A 62 -10.73 -3.47 13.15
CA TYR A 62 -11.39 -4.73 12.79
C TYR A 62 -10.42 -5.79 12.27
N LYS A 63 -9.45 -5.42 11.43
CA LYS A 63 -8.39 -6.34 10.98
C LYS A 63 -7.62 -6.92 12.16
N GLN A 64 -7.25 -6.09 13.12
CA GLN A 64 -6.57 -6.55 14.34
C GLN A 64 -7.43 -7.57 15.10
N LYS A 65 -8.72 -7.30 15.27
CA LYS A 65 -9.66 -8.25 15.92
C LYS A 65 -9.78 -9.57 15.16
N ILE A 66 -9.88 -9.52 13.83
CA ILE A 66 -9.95 -10.72 12.98
C ILE A 66 -8.67 -11.53 13.08
N ASN A 67 -7.51 -10.87 13.02
CA ASN A 67 -6.21 -11.52 13.14
C ASN A 67 -6.02 -12.14 14.53
N GLU A 68 -6.46 -11.44 15.58
CA GLU A 68 -6.39 -11.95 16.95
C GLU A 68 -7.27 -13.18 17.13
N TRP A 69 -8.52 -13.12 16.66
CA TRP A 69 -9.43 -14.25 16.67
C TRP A 69 -8.83 -15.44 15.89
N LEU A 70 -8.33 -15.22 14.68
CA LEU A 70 -7.71 -16.25 13.86
C LEU A 70 -6.48 -16.88 14.55
N ARG A 71 -5.69 -16.06 15.25
CA ARG A 71 -4.54 -16.51 16.03
C ARG A 71 -4.97 -17.41 17.18
N GLN A 72 -5.99 -16.99 17.94
CA GLN A 72 -6.51 -17.73 19.09
C GLN A 72 -7.16 -19.05 18.66
N SER A 73 -8.02 -19.03 17.63
CA SER A 73 -8.66 -20.24 17.11
C SER A 73 -7.66 -21.28 16.62
N ASN A 74 -6.59 -20.85 15.93
CA ASN A 74 -5.54 -21.76 15.48
C ASN A 74 -4.53 -22.14 16.58
N GLN A 75 -4.60 -21.55 17.77
CA GLN A 75 -3.60 -21.77 18.81
C GLN A 75 -3.69 -23.18 19.40
N GLU A 76 -4.91 -23.69 19.60
CA GLU A 76 -5.12 -25.05 20.12
C GLU A 76 -4.67 -26.12 19.12
N ASP A 77 -4.98 -25.92 17.84
CA ASP A 77 -4.52 -26.81 16.77
C ASP A 77 -2.99 -26.79 16.63
N LYS A 78 -2.36 -25.61 16.71
CA LYS A 78 -0.90 -25.50 16.70
C LYS A 78 -0.26 -26.23 17.88
N LYS A 79 -0.79 -26.05 19.10
CA LYS A 79 -0.33 -26.79 20.30
C LYS A 79 -0.47 -28.30 20.11
N SER A 80 -1.58 -28.74 19.54
CA SER A 80 -1.83 -30.16 19.23
C SER A 80 -0.81 -30.70 18.22
N ILE A 81 -0.54 -29.95 17.14
CA ILE A 81 0.47 -30.29 16.14
C ILE A 81 1.86 -30.37 16.78
N ASP A 82 2.25 -29.39 17.59
CA ASP A 82 3.57 -29.35 18.23
C ASP A 82 3.74 -30.52 19.21
N PHE A 83 2.71 -30.80 20.01
CA PHE A 83 2.69 -31.93 20.94
C PHE A 83 2.82 -33.27 20.20
N LEU A 84 1.99 -33.51 19.18
CA LEU A 84 2.03 -34.74 18.39
C LEU A 84 3.35 -34.89 17.63
N THR A 85 3.92 -33.79 17.13
CA THR A 85 5.24 -33.77 16.49
C THR A 85 6.34 -34.14 17.47
N SER A 86 6.26 -33.66 18.72
CA SER A 86 7.19 -34.02 19.79
C SER A 86 7.16 -35.52 20.11
N LEU A 87 5.96 -36.13 20.14
CA LEU A 87 5.80 -37.57 20.32
C LEU A 87 6.30 -38.38 19.12
N LEU A 88 6.10 -37.88 17.91
CA LEU A 88 6.45 -38.59 16.68
C LEU A 88 7.96 -38.56 16.39
N ARG A 89 8.65 -37.48 16.76
CA ARG A 89 10.08 -37.30 16.53
C ARG A 89 10.95 -38.48 17.01
N PRO A 90 10.90 -38.91 18.29
CA PRO A 90 11.76 -40.00 18.77
C PRO A 90 11.46 -41.32 18.05
N PHE A 91 10.20 -41.57 17.69
CA PHE A 91 9.83 -42.76 16.92
C PHE A 91 10.46 -42.75 15.52
N VAL A 92 10.37 -41.63 14.81
CA VAL A 92 10.96 -41.49 13.47
C VAL A 92 12.48 -41.59 13.51
N GLU A 93 13.13 -41.01 14.52
CA GLU A 93 14.57 -41.12 14.73
C GLU A 93 15.01 -42.57 14.94
N GLN A 94 14.29 -43.33 15.76
CA GLN A 94 14.56 -44.76 15.98
C GLN A 94 14.36 -45.60 14.72
N GLU A 95 13.28 -45.38 13.98
CA GLU A 95 12.98 -46.15 12.76
C GLU A 95 13.95 -45.83 11.61
N VAL A 96 14.34 -44.56 11.45
CA VAL A 96 15.38 -44.17 10.48
C VAL A 96 16.75 -44.74 10.87
N ALA A 97 17.08 -44.80 12.17
CA ALA A 97 18.32 -45.42 12.63
C ALA A 97 18.38 -46.93 12.30
N LYS A 98 17.23 -47.63 12.33
CA LYS A 98 17.13 -49.04 11.90
C LYS A 98 17.29 -49.19 10.39
N GLN A 99 16.77 -48.26 9.60
CA GLN A 99 16.82 -48.30 8.14
C GLN A 99 18.06 -47.58 7.59
N LYS A 100 19.19 -48.30 7.46
CA LYS A 100 20.50 -47.75 7.00
C LYS A 100 20.47 -46.90 5.71
N ARG A 101 19.47 -47.03 4.84
CA ARG A 101 19.43 -46.41 3.50
C ARG A 101 18.30 -45.40 3.31
N ILE A 102 17.26 -45.41 4.14
CA ILE A 102 16.01 -44.68 3.89
C ILE A 102 15.75 -43.72 5.06
N ARG A 103 15.65 -42.41 4.76
CA ARG A 103 15.40 -41.35 5.75
C ARG A 103 13.92 -40.95 5.87
N ASN A 104 13.04 -41.66 5.18
CA ASN A 104 11.61 -41.42 5.14
C ASN A 104 10.84 -42.71 5.45
N ILE A 105 9.70 -42.55 6.11
CA ILE A 105 8.82 -43.63 6.53
C ILE A 105 7.44 -43.27 5.99
N LYS A 106 6.84 -44.18 5.24
CA LYS A 106 5.45 -44.04 4.81
C LYS A 106 4.55 -44.53 5.94
N LEU A 107 3.71 -43.62 6.44
CA LEU A 107 2.62 -43.92 7.36
C LEU A 107 1.29 -43.82 6.61
N LEU A 108 0.20 -44.21 7.27
CA LEU A 108 -1.15 -44.10 6.69
C LEU A 108 -1.44 -42.64 6.34
N GLY A 109 -1.51 -42.34 5.04
CA GLY A 109 -1.85 -41.02 4.51
C GLY A 109 -0.73 -39.96 4.55
N ALA A 110 0.46 -40.26 5.07
CA ALA A 110 1.56 -39.29 5.16
C ALA A 110 2.95 -39.93 5.01
N THR A 111 3.93 -39.13 4.56
CA THR A 111 5.34 -39.51 4.59
C THR A 111 6.06 -38.67 5.62
N VAL A 112 6.70 -39.31 6.58
CA VAL A 112 7.43 -38.63 7.66
C VAL A 112 8.91 -38.96 7.53
N GLY A 113 9.77 -37.97 7.62
CA GLY A 113 11.20 -38.18 7.47
C GLY A 113 12.01 -37.05 8.07
N LEU A 114 13.28 -37.34 8.32
CA LEU A 114 14.22 -36.35 8.83
C LEU A 114 14.89 -35.65 7.66
N ARG A 115 14.74 -34.33 7.60
CA ARG A 115 15.47 -33.48 6.65
C ARG A 115 16.57 -32.73 7.39
N LYS A 116 17.81 -32.80 6.88
CA LYS A 116 18.88 -31.92 7.36
C LYS A 116 18.53 -30.49 6.95
N GLN A 117 18.31 -29.61 7.92
CA GLN A 117 18.25 -28.17 7.65
C GLN A 117 19.66 -27.66 7.36
N PRO A 118 19.83 -26.67 6.45
CA PRO A 118 21.12 -26.05 6.24
C PRO A 118 21.62 -25.44 7.55
N GLU A 119 22.94 -25.49 7.76
CA GLU A 119 23.57 -24.94 8.95
C GLU A 119 23.30 -23.43 8.99
N LYS A 120 22.67 -22.98 10.07
CA LYS A 120 22.38 -21.56 10.29
C LYS A 120 23.64 -20.92 10.85
N ILE A 121 24.22 -20.00 10.09
CA ILE A 121 25.33 -19.18 10.57
C ILE A 121 24.72 -18.00 11.32
N GLU A 122 24.92 -17.95 12.64
CA GLU A 122 24.57 -16.80 13.46
C GLU A 122 25.82 -15.93 13.65
N ILE A 123 25.75 -14.70 13.17
CA ILE A 123 26.82 -13.71 13.33
C ILE A 123 26.63 -13.07 14.70
N ILE A 124 27.52 -13.37 15.63
CA ILE A 124 27.47 -12.88 17.01
C ILE A 124 27.97 -11.44 17.09
N ASP A 125 28.98 -11.11 16.30
CA ASP A 125 29.58 -9.77 16.22
C ASP A 125 29.79 -9.40 14.75
N ILE A 126 29.03 -8.41 14.29
CA ILE A 126 29.00 -7.99 12.89
C ILE A 126 30.26 -7.20 12.54
N ASP A 127 30.76 -6.35 13.44
CA ASP A 127 31.92 -5.50 13.18
C ASP A 127 33.22 -6.33 13.08
N LEU A 128 33.39 -7.31 13.95
CA LEU A 128 34.55 -8.22 13.90
C LEU A 128 34.45 -9.15 12.68
N ALA A 129 33.26 -9.67 12.38
CA ALA A 129 33.04 -10.52 11.20
C ALA A 129 33.23 -9.75 9.89
N LEU A 130 32.82 -8.48 9.82
CA LEU A 130 33.05 -7.62 8.65
C LEU A 130 34.53 -7.33 8.46
N GLY A 131 35.26 -6.91 9.50
CA GLY A 131 36.69 -6.63 9.40
C GLY A 131 37.50 -7.86 8.99
N PHE A 132 37.18 -9.03 9.56
CA PHE A 132 37.83 -10.28 9.18
C PHE A 132 37.52 -10.71 7.74
N CYS A 133 36.27 -10.54 7.30
CA CYS A 133 35.85 -10.83 5.92
C CYS A 133 36.43 -9.83 4.91
N GLU A 134 36.62 -8.56 5.27
CA GLU A 134 37.30 -7.58 4.42
C GLU A 134 38.77 -7.93 4.17
N GLU A 135 39.46 -8.46 5.18
CA GLU A 135 40.88 -8.81 5.08
C GLU A 135 41.14 -10.20 4.44
N ASN A 136 40.29 -11.19 4.73
CA ASN A 136 40.58 -12.59 4.39
C ASN A 136 39.68 -13.19 3.30
N HIS A 137 38.42 -12.74 3.21
CA HIS A 137 37.41 -13.37 2.36
C HIS A 137 36.39 -12.35 1.79
N PRO A 138 36.81 -11.49 0.84
CA PRO A 138 35.94 -10.47 0.24
C PRO A 138 34.74 -11.06 -0.52
N GLU A 139 34.76 -12.36 -0.85
CA GLU A 139 33.65 -13.09 -1.47
C GLU A 139 32.42 -13.24 -0.56
N ALA A 140 32.57 -13.10 0.75
CA ALA A 140 31.46 -13.15 1.71
C ALA A 140 30.72 -11.81 1.85
N LEU A 141 31.25 -10.73 1.27
CA LEU A 141 30.70 -9.38 1.37
C LEU A 141 29.77 -9.07 0.19
N ILE A 142 28.51 -8.79 0.50
CA ILE A 142 27.54 -8.30 -0.49
C ILE A 142 27.67 -6.79 -0.60
N ILE A 143 28.49 -6.33 -1.55
CA ILE A 143 28.65 -4.90 -1.82
C ILE A 143 27.45 -4.40 -2.61
N LYS A 144 26.49 -3.77 -1.91
CA LYS A 144 25.34 -3.14 -2.55
C LYS A 144 25.75 -1.79 -3.15
N LYS A 145 26.13 -1.78 -4.44
CA LYS A 145 26.46 -0.55 -5.16
C LYS A 145 25.18 0.19 -5.58
N GLU A 146 24.67 1.04 -4.71
CA GLU A 146 23.52 1.90 -5.01
C GLU A 146 23.97 3.24 -5.59
N LEU A 147 23.29 3.69 -6.65
CA LEU A 147 23.48 5.02 -7.21
C LEU A 147 22.66 6.03 -6.40
N SER A 148 23.35 6.98 -5.77
CA SER A 148 22.70 8.11 -5.10
C SER A 148 22.02 9.01 -6.13
N LYS A 149 20.68 9.04 -6.10
CA LYS A 149 19.86 9.97 -6.92
C LYS A 149 20.19 11.43 -6.62
N THR A 150 20.70 11.73 -5.42
CA THR A 150 21.09 13.08 -4.98
C THR A 150 22.38 13.52 -5.66
N ASP A 151 23.38 12.66 -5.75
CA ASP A 151 24.67 12.99 -6.38
C ASP A 151 24.55 12.98 -7.91
N LEU A 152 23.70 12.12 -8.48
CA LEU A 152 23.33 12.19 -9.90
C LEU A 152 22.70 13.54 -10.27
N LYS A 153 21.83 14.10 -9.41
CA LYS A 153 21.26 15.45 -9.61
C LYS A 153 22.33 16.55 -9.53
N LYS A 154 23.30 16.44 -8.62
CA LYS A 154 24.40 17.41 -8.49
C LYS A 154 25.37 17.36 -9.67
N LEU A 155 25.72 16.16 -10.14
CA LEU A 155 26.60 15.97 -11.30
C LEU A 155 25.95 16.47 -12.59
N TYR A 156 24.65 16.26 -12.75
CA TYR A 156 23.89 16.87 -13.84
C TYR A 156 23.92 18.41 -13.79
N GLY A 157 23.82 19.01 -12.60
CA GLY A 157 23.98 20.46 -12.42
C GLY A 157 25.37 21.00 -12.79
N LYS A 158 26.39 20.14 -12.79
CA LYS A 158 27.77 20.45 -13.22
C LYS A 158 28.03 20.21 -14.71
N GLY A 159 27.03 19.73 -15.46
CA GLY A 159 27.12 19.55 -16.92
C GLY A 159 27.68 18.22 -17.40
N GLU A 160 27.84 17.23 -16.52
CA GLU A 160 28.32 15.90 -16.89
C GLU A 160 27.15 15.00 -17.32
N ILE A 161 27.13 14.59 -18.59
CA ILE A 161 26.07 13.75 -19.15
C ILE A 161 26.39 12.29 -18.79
N ILE A 162 25.59 11.74 -17.88
CA ILE A 162 25.75 10.35 -17.43
C ILE A 162 24.98 9.43 -18.39
N PRO A 163 25.65 8.50 -19.10
CA PRO A 163 24.97 7.58 -20.00
C PRO A 163 24.03 6.66 -19.21
N GLY A 164 22.76 6.61 -19.63
CA GLY A 164 21.72 5.76 -19.01
C GLY A 164 20.78 6.47 -18.01
N VAL A 165 20.96 7.77 -17.75
CA VAL A 165 20.06 8.55 -16.87
C VAL A 165 19.13 9.43 -17.71
N LEU A 166 17.83 9.13 -17.69
CA LEU A 166 16.78 10.00 -18.23
C LEU A 166 16.19 10.84 -17.09
N ILE A 167 16.38 12.15 -17.15
CA ILE A 167 15.78 13.08 -16.18
C ILE A 167 14.42 13.52 -16.71
N VAL A 168 13.36 12.97 -16.11
CA VAL A 168 12.00 13.43 -16.33
C VAL A 168 11.78 14.66 -15.46
N ARG A 169 11.56 15.83 -16.10
CA ARG A 169 11.09 17.02 -15.41
C ARG A 169 9.63 16.83 -15.06
N ASN A 170 9.35 16.44 -13.82
CA ASN A 170 7.99 16.42 -13.33
C ASN A 170 7.47 17.86 -13.23
N ALA A 171 6.21 18.08 -13.59
CA ALA A 171 5.53 19.35 -13.36
C ALA A 171 5.44 19.62 -11.84
N SER A 172 5.25 20.89 -11.47
CA SER A 172 4.99 21.27 -10.08
C SER A 172 3.82 20.46 -9.53
N GLU A 173 4.08 19.68 -8.47
CA GLU A 173 3.05 18.91 -7.79
C GLU A 173 2.24 19.84 -6.88
N PHE A 174 0.92 19.78 -7.00
CA PHE A 174 0.01 20.50 -6.12
C PHE A 174 -0.06 19.76 -4.78
N TYR A 175 0.27 20.44 -3.69
CA TYR A 175 0.19 19.90 -2.34
C TYR A 175 -0.64 20.82 -1.44
N ILE A 176 -1.41 20.21 -0.54
CA ILE A 176 -2.11 20.89 0.55
C ILE A 176 -1.52 20.32 1.84
N LYS A 177 -0.98 21.19 2.68
CA LYS A 177 -0.50 20.82 4.03
C LYS A 177 -1.46 21.44 5.04
N SER A 178 -2.09 20.61 5.87
CA SER A 178 -2.83 21.10 7.04
C SER A 178 -1.86 21.63 8.09
N ASP A 179 -2.14 22.81 8.65
CA ASP A 179 -1.35 23.41 9.74
C ASP A 179 -1.66 22.78 11.12
N ASP A 180 -2.67 21.89 11.18
CA ASP A 180 -2.91 21.05 12.35
C ASP A 180 -1.66 20.17 12.58
N GLY A 181 -0.85 20.58 13.56
CA GLY A 181 0.46 20.01 13.92
C GLY A 181 0.42 18.58 14.46
N ASN A 182 -0.09 17.65 13.66
CA ASN A 182 0.12 16.22 13.85
C ASN A 182 0.82 15.67 12.61
N ASP A 183 2.12 15.95 12.53
CA ASP A 183 3.08 15.21 11.74
C ASP A 183 3.14 13.78 12.29
N SER A 184 2.13 12.96 11.96
CA SER A 184 2.26 11.51 11.99
C SER A 184 3.01 11.10 10.74
N GLY A 185 4.27 11.53 10.68
CA GLY A 185 5.27 11.05 9.76
C GLY A 185 5.41 9.55 9.98
N ASN A 186 4.86 8.78 9.05
CA ASN A 186 5.11 7.36 8.93
C ASN A 186 6.58 7.20 8.50
N GLN A 187 7.43 6.91 9.48
CA GLN A 187 8.83 6.51 9.29
C GLN A 187 8.93 4.99 9.30
#